data_AF-A0A1B6FH11-F1
#
_entry.id   AF-A0A1B6FH11-F1
#
_cell.length_a   1.000
_cell.length_b   1.000
_cell.length_c   1.000
_cell.angle_alpha   90.00
_cell.angle_beta   90.00
_cell.angle_gamma   90.00
#
_symmetry.space_group_name_H-M   'P 1'
#
loop_
_entity.id
_entity.type
_entity.pdbx_description
1 polymer ?
#
loop_
_entity_poly.entity_id
_entity_poly.type
_entity_poly.pdbx_seq_one_letter_code
_entity_poly.pdbx_strand_id
1 'polypeptide(L)'
;ALLKPLLPPKTFQPDDGCIRPYPDKYCFLAGDNRVNEQLALGVLHTMFLREHNRIATELATINPHWDDETLYQETRHIVAALVQHITFNEFLPRLLGDFNMRWYGLELQKEGYSDDYDPDVDASAPAAFADAAFRFGHSLIPRALERWSPT
;
A
#
# COMPACT_ATOMS: atom_id res chain seq x y z
N ALA A 1 -25.15 -13.37 -1.96
CA ALA A 1 -23.68 -13.36 -2.08
C ALA A 1 -23.11 -12.79 -0.78
N LEU A 2 -22.18 -13.48 -0.13
CA LEU A 2 -21.50 -12.94 1.05
C LEU A 2 -20.65 -11.73 0.62
N LEU A 3 -20.75 -10.63 1.37
CA LEU A 3 -19.95 -9.44 1.11
C LEU A 3 -18.46 -9.76 1.35
N LYS A 4 -17.59 -9.28 0.47
CA LYS A 4 -16.13 -9.41 0.65
C LYS A 4 -15.68 -8.63 1.90
N PRO A 5 -14.65 -9.08 2.62
CA PRO A 5 -14.20 -8.44 3.87
C PRO A 5 -13.76 -7.00 3.63
N LEU A 6 -14.05 -6.12 4.59
CA LEU A 6 -13.55 -4.73 4.65
C LEU A 6 -12.49 -4.62 5.74
N LEU A 7 -11.82 -3.47 5.80
CA LEU A 7 -10.93 -3.14 6.91
C LEU A 7 -11.69 -3.19 8.25
N PRO A 8 -11.02 -3.57 9.35
CA PRO A 8 -11.64 -3.63 10.67
C PRO A 8 -12.09 -2.24 11.17
N PRO A 9 -13.05 -2.16 12.11
CA PRO A 9 -13.44 -0.90 12.72
C PRO A 9 -12.36 -0.37 13.67
N LYS A 10 -12.11 0.95 13.63
CA LYS A 10 -11.25 1.65 14.59
C LYS A 10 -12.02 1.90 15.89
N THR A 11 -11.74 1.08 16.90
CA THR A 11 -12.40 1.15 18.23
C THR A 11 -11.63 1.97 19.26
N PHE A 12 -10.31 2.07 19.11
CA PHE A 12 -9.44 2.92 19.93
C PHE A 12 -9.22 4.26 19.23
N GLN A 13 -9.43 5.38 19.96
CA GLN A 13 -9.39 6.74 19.39
C GLN A 13 -10.19 6.85 18.08
N PRO A 14 -11.51 6.58 18.11
CA PRO A 14 -12.31 6.34 16.90
C PRO A 14 -12.48 7.59 16.00
N ASP A 15 -12.12 8.77 16.48
CA ASP A 15 -12.21 10.06 15.79
C ASP A 15 -10.83 10.59 15.32
N ASP A 16 -9.75 9.84 15.53
CA ASP A 16 -8.42 10.21 15.00
C ASP A 16 -8.33 9.87 13.50
N GLY A 17 -8.04 10.87 12.67
CA GLY A 17 -7.89 10.73 11.21
C GLY A 17 -9.20 10.63 10.42
N CYS A 18 -10.36 10.81 11.06
CA CYS A 18 -11.67 10.79 10.40
C CYS A 18 -12.77 11.44 11.25
N ILE A 19 -13.88 11.83 10.62
CA ILE A 19 -15.07 12.33 11.30
C ILE A 19 -16.20 11.32 11.13
N ARG A 20 -16.69 10.75 12.23
CA ARG A 20 -17.79 9.79 12.21
C ARG A 20 -19.13 10.53 12.12
N PRO A 21 -20.03 10.12 11.21
CA PRO A 21 -21.35 10.75 11.10
C PRO A 21 -22.26 10.41 12.28
N TYR A 22 -22.07 9.24 12.90
CA TYR A 22 -22.85 8.74 14.03
C TYR A 22 -21.98 7.90 14.98
N PRO A 23 -22.32 7.81 16.28
CA PRO A 23 -21.53 7.05 17.26
C PRO A 23 -21.43 5.54 16.99
N ASP A 24 -22.41 4.95 16.30
CA ASP A 24 -22.48 3.52 15.94
C ASP A 24 -21.73 3.19 14.63
N LYS A 25 -21.25 4.21 13.92
CA LYS A 25 -20.36 4.04 12.77
C LYS A 25 -18.93 4.15 13.26
N TYR A 26 -18.05 3.38 12.62
CA TYR A 26 -16.62 3.39 12.90
C TYR A 26 -15.87 3.67 11.61
N CYS A 27 -14.78 4.42 11.73
CA CYS A 27 -13.81 4.54 10.67
C CYS A 27 -13.02 3.24 10.50
N PHE A 28 -12.38 3.07 9.35
CA PHE A 28 -11.51 1.94 9.13
C PHE A 28 -10.23 2.06 9.97
N LEU A 29 -9.78 0.93 10.49
CA LEU A 29 -8.48 0.73 11.11
C LEU A 29 -7.54 0.09 10.08
N ALA A 30 -6.36 0.68 9.93
CA ALA A 30 -5.27 0.16 9.11
C ALA A 30 -3.92 0.54 9.75
N GLY A 31 -2.81 0.15 9.11
CA GLY A 31 -1.46 0.51 9.55
C GLY A 31 -1.12 1.99 9.46
N ASP A 32 -1.92 2.79 8.73
CA ASP A 32 -1.78 4.24 8.63
C ASP A 32 -3.11 4.92 9.05
N ASN A 33 -3.03 5.98 9.86
CA ASN A 33 -4.21 6.64 10.43
C ASN A 33 -5.01 7.45 9.40
N ARG A 34 -4.44 7.70 8.22
CA ARG A 34 -5.05 8.47 7.12
C ARG A 34 -5.89 7.61 6.18
N VAL A 35 -6.04 6.31 6.44
CA VAL A 35 -6.82 5.39 5.59
C VAL A 35 -8.25 5.88 5.27
N ASN A 36 -8.79 6.78 6.09
CA ASN A 36 -10.13 7.36 5.95
C ASN A 36 -10.15 8.76 5.30
N GLU A 37 -9.01 9.33 4.89
CA GLU A 37 -8.93 10.68 4.31
C GLU A 37 -9.77 10.79 3.02
N GLN A 38 -9.74 9.76 2.18
CA GLN A 38 -10.52 9.72 0.94
C GLN A 38 -10.82 8.27 0.52
N LEU A 39 -11.92 8.08 -0.23
CA LEU A 39 -12.47 6.77 -0.56
C LEU A 39 -11.49 5.83 -1.28
N ALA A 40 -10.79 6.32 -2.29
CA ALA A 40 -9.84 5.51 -3.08
C ALA A 40 -8.65 5.02 -2.23
N LEU A 41 -8.20 5.78 -1.23
CA LEU A 41 -7.16 5.33 -0.30
C LEU A 41 -7.69 4.15 0.54
N GLY A 42 -8.89 4.28 1.11
CA GLY A 42 -9.54 3.18 1.82
C GLY A 42 -9.75 1.94 0.96
N VAL A 43 -10.05 2.12 -0.34
CA VAL A 43 -10.15 1.00 -1.31
C VAL A 43 -8.79 0.33 -1.50
N LEU A 44 -7.70 1.07 -1.70
CA LEU A 44 -6.36 0.50 -1.85
C LEU A 44 -5.92 -0.27 -0.59
N HIS A 45 -6.11 0.29 0.60
CA HIS A 45 -5.84 -0.41 1.86
C HIS A 45 -6.68 -1.70 1.98
N THR A 46 -7.96 -1.67 1.60
CA THR A 46 -8.82 -2.86 1.59
C THR A 46 -8.34 -3.89 0.58
N MET A 47 -7.83 -3.47 -0.59
CA MET A 47 -7.27 -4.38 -1.60
C MET A 47 -6.03 -5.10 -1.06
N PHE A 48 -5.09 -4.39 -0.47
CA PHE A 48 -3.89 -5.00 0.10
C PHE A 48 -4.18 -5.89 1.32
N LEU A 49 -5.16 -5.53 2.16
CA LEU A 49 -5.64 -6.44 3.22
C LEU A 49 -6.13 -7.76 2.63
N ARG A 50 -6.95 -7.70 1.59
CA ARG A 50 -7.48 -8.90 0.93
C ARG A 50 -6.38 -9.72 0.27
N GLU A 51 -5.40 -9.05 -0.35
CA GLU A 51 -4.29 -9.73 -0.98
C GLU A 51 -3.37 -10.42 0.03
N HIS A 52 -3.09 -9.77 1.16
CA HIS A 52 -2.41 -10.40 2.29
C HIS A 52 -3.13 -11.69 2.71
N ASN A 53 -4.43 -11.61 3.00
CA ASN A 53 -5.18 -12.79 3.44
C ASN A 53 -5.27 -13.88 2.36
N ARG A 54 -5.34 -13.50 1.08
CA ARG A 54 -5.30 -14.43 -0.04
C ARG A 54 -3.97 -15.18 -0.06
N ILE A 55 -2.85 -14.46 -0.05
CA ILE A 55 -1.51 -15.06 -0.07
C ILE A 55 -1.29 -15.94 1.18
N ALA A 56 -1.67 -15.48 2.38
CA ALA A 56 -1.54 -16.26 3.59
C ALA A 56 -2.31 -17.59 3.53
N THR A 57 -3.52 -17.58 2.95
CA THR A 57 -4.34 -18.79 2.75
C THR A 57 -3.66 -19.78 1.79
N GLU A 58 -3.09 -19.28 0.68
CA GLU A 58 -2.35 -20.11 -0.27
C GLU A 58 -1.07 -20.68 0.36
N LEU A 59 -0.31 -19.86 1.09
CA LEU A 59 0.90 -20.29 1.79
C LEU A 59 0.60 -21.34 2.86
N ALA A 60 -0.52 -21.22 3.60
CA ALA A 60 -0.95 -22.22 4.58
C ALA A 60 -1.30 -23.56 3.92
N THR A 61 -1.87 -23.52 2.71
CA THR A 61 -2.19 -24.71 1.92
C THR A 61 -0.93 -25.42 1.44
N ILE A 62 0.06 -24.65 0.97
CA ILE A 62 1.35 -25.17 0.48
C ILE A 62 2.26 -25.63 1.63
N ASN A 63 2.21 -24.92 2.77
CA ASN A 63 3.03 -25.17 3.95
C ASN A 63 2.16 -25.45 5.19
N PRO A 64 1.50 -26.63 5.30
CA PRO A 64 0.65 -26.96 6.46
C PRO A 64 1.38 -27.05 7.81
N HIS A 65 2.71 -26.99 7.79
CA HIS A 65 3.58 -27.05 8.97
C HIS A 65 3.93 -25.66 9.52
N TRP A 66 3.61 -24.59 8.79
CA TRP A 66 3.82 -23.22 9.29
C TRP A 66 2.76 -22.84 10.30
N ASP A 67 3.17 -22.11 11.33
CA ASP A 67 2.26 -21.46 12.27
C ASP A 67 1.79 -20.10 11.74
N ASP A 68 0.86 -19.48 12.48
CA ASP A 68 0.23 -18.20 12.11
C ASP A 68 1.27 -17.07 11.99
N GLU A 69 2.25 -17.01 12.89
CA GLU A 69 3.29 -15.97 12.88
C GLU A 69 4.17 -16.10 11.63
N THR A 70 4.60 -17.32 11.29
CA THR A 70 5.39 -17.57 10.08
C THR A 70 4.59 -17.18 8.84
N LEU A 71 3.32 -17.59 8.76
CA LEU A 71 2.44 -17.22 7.65
C LEU A 71 2.30 -15.71 7.51
N TYR A 72 2.10 -15.00 8.62
CA TYR A 72 1.98 -13.54 8.63
C TYR A 72 3.25 -12.86 8.12
N GLN A 73 4.44 -13.21 8.63
CA GLN A 73 5.69 -12.55 8.26
C GLN A 73 6.08 -12.85 6.80
N GLU A 74 5.95 -14.11 6.35
CA GLU A 74 6.24 -14.47 4.95
C GLU A 74 5.28 -13.77 3.98
N THR A 75 3.99 -13.72 4.34
CA THR A 75 3.00 -12.97 3.55
C THR A 75 3.34 -11.48 3.53
N ARG A 76 3.74 -10.90 4.66
CA ARG A 76 4.13 -9.49 4.78
C ARG A 76 5.35 -9.18 3.90
N HIS A 77 6.35 -10.06 3.86
CA HIS A 77 7.51 -9.92 2.99
C HIS A 77 7.11 -9.89 1.51
N ILE A 78 6.22 -10.79 1.08
CA ILE A 78 5.72 -10.81 -0.29
C ILE A 78 4.94 -9.53 -0.61
N VAL A 79 4.06 -9.08 0.28
CA VAL A 79 3.30 -7.82 0.08
C VAL A 79 4.23 -6.62 -0.01
N ALA A 80 5.28 -6.55 0.81
CA ALA A 80 6.29 -5.49 0.71
C ALA A 80 6.99 -5.50 -0.65
N ALA A 81 7.38 -6.69 -1.15
CA ALA A 81 7.97 -6.85 -2.47
C ALA A 81 7.00 -6.45 -3.59
N LEU A 82 5.70 -6.76 -3.47
CA LEU A 82 4.68 -6.32 -4.43
C LEU A 82 4.60 -4.79 -4.49
N VAL A 83 4.57 -4.11 -3.34
CA VAL A 83 4.54 -2.65 -3.28
C VAL A 83 5.78 -2.04 -3.92
N GLN A 84 6.98 -2.58 -3.60
CA GLN A 84 8.23 -2.13 -4.21
C GLN A 84 8.22 -2.35 -5.73
N HIS A 85 7.83 -3.55 -6.19
CA HIS A 85 7.79 -3.87 -7.61
C HIS A 85 6.82 -2.96 -8.37
N ILE A 86 5.59 -2.77 -7.91
CA ILE A 86 4.63 -1.84 -8.54
C ILE A 86 5.20 -0.41 -8.54
N THR A 87 5.85 0.01 -7.46
CA THR A 87 6.41 1.36 -7.34
C THR A 87 7.52 1.60 -8.38
N PHE A 88 8.52 0.73 -8.43
CA PHE A 88 9.69 0.92 -9.30
C PHE A 88 9.45 0.50 -10.75
N ASN A 89 8.61 -0.49 -10.99
CA ASN A 89 8.34 -1.01 -12.34
C ASN A 89 7.20 -0.28 -13.06
N GLU A 90 6.21 0.25 -12.34
CA GLU A 90 5.01 0.81 -12.95
C GLU A 90 4.81 2.30 -12.63
N PHE A 91 4.93 2.70 -11.36
CA PHE A 91 4.64 4.08 -10.95
C PHE A 91 5.76 5.06 -11.31
N LEU A 92 6.99 4.80 -10.85
CA LEU A 92 8.12 5.71 -11.05
C LEU A 92 8.49 5.95 -12.52
N PRO A 93 8.46 4.95 -13.44
CA PRO A 93 8.72 5.20 -14.85
C PRO A 93 7.71 6.17 -15.48
N ARG A 94 6.44 6.11 -15.05
CA ARG A 94 5.40 7.03 -15.53
C ARG A 94 5.56 8.43 -14.98
N LEU A 95 6.08 8.55 -13.77
CA LEU A 95 6.28 9.82 -13.10
C LEU A 95 7.57 10.54 -13.55
N LEU A 96 8.69 9.82 -13.56
CA LEU A 96 10.02 10.37 -13.79
C LEU A 96 10.46 10.27 -15.25
N GLY A 97 9.88 9.35 -16.03
CA GLY A 97 10.27 9.06 -17.40
C GLY A 97 11.55 8.21 -17.51
N ASP A 98 11.66 7.49 -18.62
CA ASP A 98 12.72 6.51 -18.86
C ASP A 98 14.15 7.06 -18.73
N PHE A 99 14.35 8.34 -19.10
CA PHE A 99 15.66 8.99 -18.97
C PHE A 99 16.10 9.06 -17.50
N ASN A 100 15.24 9.54 -16.62
CA ASN A 100 15.56 9.69 -15.20
C ASN A 100 15.68 8.32 -14.51
N MET A 101 14.85 7.34 -14.89
CA MET A 101 14.97 5.98 -14.38
C MET A 101 16.37 5.41 -14.64
N ARG A 102 16.91 5.57 -15.86
CA ARG A 102 18.28 5.16 -16.19
C ARG A 102 19.34 6.00 -15.50
N TRP A 103 19.16 7.32 -15.49
CA TRP A 103 20.16 8.24 -14.93
C TRP A 103 20.40 7.99 -13.43
N TYR A 104 19.33 7.68 -12.69
CA TYR A 104 19.40 7.36 -11.26
C TYR A 104 19.53 5.87 -10.94
N GLY A 105 19.62 4.99 -11.95
CA GLY A 105 19.76 3.55 -11.73
C GLY A 105 18.57 2.89 -11.03
N LEU A 106 17.34 3.35 -11.31
CA LEU A 106 16.11 2.89 -10.65
C LEU A 106 15.39 1.75 -11.39
N GLU A 107 15.97 1.27 -12.49
CA GLU A 107 15.40 0.18 -13.29
C GLU A 107 15.58 -1.17 -12.58
N LEU A 108 14.53 -1.99 -12.55
CA LEU A 108 14.60 -3.32 -11.95
C LEU A 108 15.33 -4.29 -12.88
N GLN A 109 16.13 -5.19 -12.27
CA GLN A 109 16.62 -6.36 -12.97
C GLN A 109 15.44 -7.27 -13.34
N LYS A 110 15.50 -7.86 -14.54
CA LYS A 110 14.43 -8.76 -15.03
C LYS A 110 14.47 -10.14 -14.37
N GLU A 111 15.65 -10.56 -13.95
CA GLU A 111 15.94 -11.88 -13.39
C GLU A 111 17.08 -11.75 -12.39
N GLY A 112 17.13 -12.66 -11.40
CA GLY A 112 18.20 -12.71 -10.41
C GLY A 112 18.01 -11.76 -9.22
N TYR A 113 19.08 -11.58 -8.45
CA TYR A 113 19.16 -10.68 -7.30
C TYR A 113 20.02 -9.47 -7.65
N SER A 114 19.65 -8.31 -7.09
CA SER A 114 20.49 -7.11 -7.15
C SER A 114 21.58 -7.17 -6.07
N ASP A 115 22.78 -6.71 -6.43
CA ASP A 115 23.92 -6.52 -5.53
C ASP A 115 24.04 -5.05 -5.05
N ASP A 116 22.99 -4.23 -5.24
CA ASP A 116 23.01 -2.78 -5.00
C ASP A 116 22.78 -2.39 -3.53
N TYR A 117 22.63 -3.37 -2.62
CA TYR A 117 22.47 -3.08 -1.19
C TYR A 117 23.75 -2.50 -0.62
N ASP A 118 23.64 -1.28 -0.09
CA ASP A 118 24.71 -0.57 0.61
C ASP A 118 24.24 -0.23 2.04
N PRO A 119 24.86 -0.80 3.09
CA PRO A 119 24.48 -0.54 4.47
C PRO A 119 24.79 0.89 4.94
N ASP A 120 25.63 1.64 4.21
CA ASP A 120 26.00 3.01 4.55
C ASP A 120 25.04 4.06 3.95
N VAL A 121 24.07 3.62 3.13
CA VAL A 121 23.02 4.50 2.58
C VAL A 121 22.03 4.91 3.67
N ASP A 122 21.82 6.22 3.81
CA ASP A 122 20.75 6.77 4.63
C ASP A 122 19.39 6.59 3.93
N ALA A 123 18.59 5.66 4.45
CA ALA A 123 17.24 5.36 3.96
C ALA A 123 16.15 6.28 4.55
N SER A 124 16.52 7.33 5.29
CA SER A 124 15.56 8.30 5.81
C SER A 124 14.91 9.11 4.70
N ALA A 125 13.62 9.41 4.84
CA ALA A 125 12.92 10.28 3.92
C ALA A 125 13.30 11.75 4.19
N PRO A 126 13.87 12.49 3.22
CA PRO A 126 14.19 13.90 3.43
C PRO A 126 12.94 14.73 3.72
N ALA A 127 13.03 15.72 4.61
CA ALA A 127 11.90 16.60 4.92
C ALA A 127 11.33 17.29 3.67
N ALA A 128 12.20 17.72 2.75
CA ALA A 128 11.79 18.30 1.48
C ALA A 128 10.94 17.34 0.62
N PHE A 129 11.18 16.03 0.70
CA PHE A 129 10.39 15.03 0.01
C PHE A 129 9.00 14.88 0.67
N ALA A 130 8.95 14.71 1.99
CA ALA A 130 7.72 14.47 2.74
C ALA A 130 6.77 15.69 2.79
N ASP A 131 7.34 16.89 2.95
CA ASP A 131 6.56 18.11 3.22
C ASP A 131 6.20 18.86 1.94
N ALA A 132 6.98 18.72 0.87
CA ALA A 132 6.82 19.51 -0.35
C ALA A 132 6.80 18.67 -1.63
N ALA A 133 7.92 18.05 -2.01
CA ALA A 133 8.08 17.50 -3.36
C ALA A 133 7.07 16.39 -3.67
N PHE A 134 6.87 15.42 -2.75
CA PHE A 134 5.93 14.32 -2.97
C PHE A 134 4.46 14.73 -2.80
N ARG A 135 4.18 15.99 -2.45
CA ARG A 135 2.83 16.58 -2.48
C ARG A 135 2.38 16.99 -3.89
N PHE A 136 3.22 16.82 -4.93
CA PHE A 136 2.81 17.06 -6.33
C PHE A 136 1.53 16.29 -6.69
N GLY A 137 1.27 15.15 -6.04
CA GLY A 137 0.02 14.38 -6.22
C GLY A 137 -1.25 15.20 -5.98
N HIS A 138 -1.20 16.27 -5.18
CA HIS A 138 -2.33 17.19 -5.00
C HIS A 138 -2.75 17.90 -6.30
N SER A 139 -1.84 18.13 -7.25
CA SER A 139 -2.19 18.69 -8.56
C SER A 139 -2.85 17.68 -9.50
N LEU A 140 -2.87 16.39 -9.12
CA LEU A 140 -3.49 15.31 -9.88
C LEU A 140 -4.90 14.96 -9.38
N ILE A 141 -5.33 15.54 -8.26
CA ILE A 141 -6.63 15.22 -7.65
C ILE A 141 -7.75 15.86 -8.49
N PRO A 142 -8.68 15.06 -9.06
CA PRO A 142 -9.81 15.60 -9.77
C PRO A 142 -10.82 16.24 -8.82
N ARG A 143 -11.68 17.12 -9.34
CA ARG A 143 -12.74 17.77 -8.55
C ARG A 143 -13.79 16.78 -8.02
N ALA A 144 -13.97 15.66 -8.70
CA ALA A 144 -14.97 14.64 -8.35
C ALA A 144 -14.38 13.25 -8.60
N LEU A 145 -14.79 12.29 -7.75
CA LEU A 145 -14.52 10.88 -7.95
C LEU A 145 -15.75 10.24 -8.58
N GLU A 146 -15.61 9.81 -9.84
CA GLU A 146 -16.68 9.10 -10.54
C GLU A 146 -16.66 7.62 -10.15
N ARG A 147 -17.81 7.11 -9.72
CA ARG A 147 -18.01 5.68 -9.46
C ARG A 147 -18.80 5.09 -10.60
N TRP A 148 -18.15 4.30 -11.43
CA TRP A 148 -18.83 3.56 -12.47
C TRP A 148 -19.74 2.47 -11.87
N SER A 149 -20.97 2.38 -12.38
CA SER A 149 -21.91 1.32 -12.08
C SER A 149 -22.37 0.70 -13.40
N PRO A 150 -22.35 -0.63 -13.55
CA PRO A 150 -22.89 -1.31 -14.73
C PRO A 150 -24.42 -1.26 -14.86
N THR A 151 -25.12 -0.71 -13.86
CA THR A 151 -26.58 -0.56 -13.83
C THR A 151 -27.08 0.63 -14.60
#